data_AF-A0A354MCF7-F1
#
_entry.id   AF-A0A354MCF7-F1
#
_cell.length_a   1.000
_cell.length_b   1.000
_cell.length_c   1.000
_cell.angle_alpha   90.00
_cell.angle_beta   90.00
_cell.angle_gamma   90.00
#
_symmetry.space_group_name_H-M   'P 1'
#
loop_
_entity.id
_entity.type
_entity.pdbx_description
1 polymer ?
#
loop_
_entity_poly.entity_id
_entity_poly.type
_entity_poly.pdbx_seq_one_letter_code
_entity_poly.pdbx_strand_id
1 'polypeptide(L)'
;MGYKLNKALKKSKTSLIIALVLWVIITIVLVSPISYAVARSMINNKFDLNQFLTEIGPAITNISTLVKVFSEGHGQTFWKTWQIFSVIYLAFAIIGIIKARPKHEYTDIEHGSSDWSEGGEQYKVLSKNKGIILAQDNYLPIDKRGNVNVLVVGRFWFW
;
A
#
# COMPACT_ATOMS: atom_id res chain seq x y z
N MET A 1 -17.46 -11.66 15.08
CA MET A 1 -16.53 -11.98 13.96
C MET A 1 -16.49 -10.92 12.85
N GLY A 2 -17.62 -10.24 12.53
CA GLY A 2 -17.71 -9.32 11.38
C GLY A 2 -16.86 -8.03 11.45
N TYR A 3 -16.67 -7.44 12.64
CA TYR A 3 -15.91 -6.18 12.75
C TYR A 3 -14.43 -6.31 12.38
N LYS A 4 -13.80 -7.45 12.71
CA LYS A 4 -12.38 -7.73 12.39
C LYS A 4 -12.16 -7.90 10.88
N LEU A 5 -13.07 -8.61 10.20
CA LEU A 5 -13.03 -8.78 8.74
C LEU A 5 -13.29 -7.47 8.01
N ASN A 6 -14.31 -6.71 8.42
CA ASN A 6 -14.63 -5.43 7.77
C ASN A 6 -13.53 -4.37 7.99
N LYS A 7 -12.96 -4.27 9.20
CA LYS A 7 -11.84 -3.36 9.48
C LYS A 7 -10.57 -3.79 8.74
N ALA A 8 -10.28 -5.10 8.67
CA ALA A 8 -9.17 -5.63 7.89
C ALA A 8 -9.31 -5.36 6.40
N LEU A 9 -10.48 -5.60 5.79
CA LEU A 9 -10.74 -5.34 4.38
C LEU A 9 -10.70 -3.85 4.06
N LYS A 10 -11.27 -2.99 4.91
CA LYS A 10 -11.26 -1.53 4.70
C LYS A 10 -9.84 -0.96 4.76
N LYS A 11 -9.00 -1.51 5.65
CA LYS A 11 -7.58 -1.14 5.79
C LYS A 11 -6.68 -1.77 4.71
N SER A 12 -7.03 -2.94 4.20
CA SER A 12 -6.25 -3.64 3.17
C SER A 12 -6.58 -3.23 1.74
N LYS A 13 -7.63 -2.42 1.49
CA LYS A 13 -7.98 -1.95 0.13
C LYS A 13 -6.79 -1.31 -0.58
N THR A 14 -6.09 -0.40 0.10
CA THR A 14 -4.91 0.27 -0.44
C THR A 14 -3.79 -0.72 -0.72
N SER A 15 -3.53 -1.66 0.21
CA SER A 15 -2.51 -2.70 0.02
C SER A 15 -2.83 -3.66 -1.13
N LEU A 16 -4.11 -4.00 -1.34
CA LEU A 16 -4.56 -4.81 -2.46
C LEU A 16 -4.37 -4.09 -3.81
N ILE A 17 -4.66 -2.79 -3.87
CA ILE A 17 -4.42 -1.98 -5.07
C ILE A 17 -2.93 -1.94 -5.37
N ILE A 18 -2.08 -1.70 -4.37
CA ILE A 18 -0.62 -1.70 -4.54
C ILE A 18 -0.12 -3.06 -5.03
N ALA A 19 -0.61 -4.16 -4.45
CA ALA A 19 -0.26 -5.51 -4.89
C ALA A 19 -0.67 -5.78 -6.34
N LEU A 20 -1.87 -5.33 -6.76
CA LEU A 20 -2.32 -5.49 -8.14
C LEU A 20 -1.43 -4.69 -9.11
N VAL A 21 -1.10 -3.44 -8.79
CA VAL A 21 -0.21 -2.61 -9.62
C VAL A 21 1.18 -3.24 -9.74
N LEU A 22 1.75 -3.71 -8.63
CA LEU A 22 3.04 -4.42 -8.62
C LEU A 22 3.00 -5.68 -9.48
N TRP A 23 1.92 -6.45 -9.41
CA TRP A 23 1.75 -7.65 -10.22
C TRP A 23 1.75 -7.34 -11.73
N VAL A 24 1.10 -6.25 -12.16
CA VAL A 24 1.15 -5.79 -13.56
C VAL A 24 2.56 -5.38 -13.97
N ILE A 25 3.25 -4.58 -13.14
CA ILE A 25 4.62 -4.13 -13.43
C ILE A 25 5.58 -5.31 -13.56
N ILE A 26 5.54 -6.26 -12.62
CA ILE A 26 6.40 -7.45 -12.65
C ILE A 26 6.07 -8.33 -13.86
N THR A 27 4.80 -8.41 -14.27
CA THR A 27 4.41 -9.14 -15.49
C THR A 27 5.11 -8.58 -16.73
N ILE A 28 5.19 -7.25 -16.84
CA ILE A 28 5.84 -6.59 -17.97
C ILE A 28 7.37 -6.70 -17.88
N VAL A 29 7.95 -6.42 -16.71
CA VAL A 29 9.40 -6.26 -16.54
C VAL A 29 10.13 -7.61 -16.39
N LEU A 30 9.48 -8.64 -15.85
CA LEU A 30 10.13 -9.93 -15.57
C LEU A 30 9.47 -11.10 -16.28
N VAL A 31 8.15 -11.26 -16.18
CA VAL A 31 7.46 -12.45 -16.74
C VAL A 31 7.60 -12.48 -18.26
N SER A 32 7.40 -11.34 -18.93
CA SER A 32 7.58 -11.26 -20.38
C SER A 32 9.00 -11.63 -20.82
N PRO A 33 10.07 -10.99 -20.32
CA PRO A 33 11.45 -11.36 -20.67
C PRO A 33 11.82 -12.82 -20.39
N ILE A 34 11.39 -13.35 -19.24
CA ILE A 34 11.64 -14.75 -18.88
C ILE A 34 10.96 -15.69 -19.87
N SER A 35 9.69 -15.43 -20.18
CA SER A 35 8.94 -16.27 -21.13
C SER A 35 9.55 -16.24 -22.54
N TYR A 36 10.03 -15.08 -22.99
CA TYR A 36 10.72 -14.90 -24.27
C TYR A 36 12.00 -15.73 -24.32
N ALA A 37 12.87 -15.56 -23.31
CA ALA A 37 14.14 -16.27 -23.23
C ALA A 37 13.93 -17.79 -23.14
N VAL A 38 12.95 -18.26 -22.34
CA VAL A 38 12.61 -19.68 -22.27
C VAL A 38 12.17 -20.22 -23.63
N ALA A 39 11.32 -19.49 -24.35
CA ALA A 39 10.83 -19.93 -25.65
C ALA A 39 11.95 -20.02 -26.70
N ARG A 40 12.85 -19.02 -26.73
CA ARG A 40 14.02 -18.99 -27.62
C ARG A 40 15.08 -20.04 -27.29
N SER A 41 15.06 -20.55 -26.06
CA SER A 41 16.04 -21.55 -25.56
C SER A 41 15.58 -23.00 -25.75
N MET A 42 14.41 -23.21 -26.35
CA MET A 42 13.92 -24.55 -26.70
C MET A 42 14.49 -24.96 -28.07
N ILE A 43 15.65 -25.60 -28.06
CA ILE A 43 16.31 -26.14 -29.26
C ILE A 43 15.99 -27.64 -29.34
N ASN A 44 15.39 -28.10 -30.45
CA ASN A 44 15.01 -29.50 -30.62
C ASN A 44 14.17 -30.06 -29.45
N ASN A 45 13.23 -29.26 -28.93
CA ASN A 45 12.40 -29.57 -27.75
C ASN A 45 13.16 -29.82 -26.43
N LYS A 46 14.44 -29.45 -26.37
CA LYS A 46 15.23 -29.47 -25.14
C LYS A 46 15.60 -28.05 -24.74
N PHE A 47 15.54 -27.79 -23.45
CA PHE A 47 15.94 -26.52 -22.90
C PHE A 47 17.48 -26.42 -22.88
N ASP A 48 18.02 -25.36 -23.49
CA ASP A 48 19.42 -25.02 -23.45
C ASP A 48 19.67 -23.84 -22.49
N LEU A 49 20.41 -24.11 -21.41
CA LEU A 49 20.72 -23.11 -20.40
C LEU A 49 21.62 -21.99 -20.92
N ASN A 50 22.56 -22.30 -21.82
CA ASN A 50 23.48 -21.30 -22.36
C ASN A 50 22.73 -20.32 -23.27
N GLN A 51 21.82 -20.84 -24.10
CA GLN A 51 20.96 -20.00 -24.91
C GLN A 51 20.07 -19.11 -24.03
N PHE A 52 19.53 -19.65 -22.94
CA PHE A 52 18.70 -18.90 -22.01
C PHE A 52 19.43 -17.73 -21.37
N LEU A 53 20.63 -17.97 -20.84
CA LEU A 53 21.44 -16.93 -20.21
C LEU A 53 21.86 -15.84 -21.21
N THR A 54 22.04 -16.20 -22.48
CA THR A 54 22.36 -15.25 -23.55
C THR A 54 21.17 -14.38 -23.93
N GLU A 55 19.96 -14.96 -23.97
CA GLU A 55 18.73 -14.27 -24.39
C GLU A 55 18.08 -13.45 -23.26
N ILE A 56 18.21 -13.88 -22.00
CA ILE A 56 17.51 -13.23 -20.86
C ILE A 56 18.04 -11.83 -20.55
N GLY A 57 19.35 -11.60 -20.65
CA GLY A 57 19.95 -10.29 -20.39
C GLY A 57 19.39 -9.19 -21.30
N PRO A 58 19.46 -9.35 -22.63
CA PRO A 58 18.85 -8.44 -23.59
C PRO A 58 17.32 -8.35 -23.48
N ALA A 59 16.65 -9.45 -23.14
CA ALA A 59 15.20 -9.48 -22.98
C ALA A 59 14.72 -8.60 -21.82
N ILE A 60 15.44 -8.59 -20.68
CA ILE A 60 15.09 -7.81 -19.49
C ILE A 60 15.27 -6.31 -19.73
N THR A 61 16.32 -5.92 -20.47
CA THR A 61 16.60 -4.50 -20.74
C THR A 61 15.69 -3.89 -21.80
N ASN A 62 14.92 -4.71 -22.51
CA ASN A 62 14.06 -4.26 -23.59
C ASN A 62 12.57 -4.37 -23.21
N ILE A 63 11.86 -3.24 -23.13
CA ILE A 63 10.43 -3.25 -22.78
C ILE A 63 9.54 -3.79 -23.90
N SER A 64 10.03 -3.80 -25.15
CA SER A 64 9.31 -4.33 -26.31
C SER A 64 9.19 -5.86 -26.31
N THR A 65 9.88 -6.54 -25.40
CA THR A 65 9.88 -8.01 -25.30
C THR A 65 8.47 -8.57 -25.10
N LEU A 66 7.56 -7.80 -24.48
CA LEU A 66 6.15 -8.19 -24.37
C LEU A 66 5.51 -8.38 -25.75
N VAL A 67 5.75 -7.45 -26.67
CA VAL A 67 5.24 -7.54 -28.03
C VAL A 67 5.90 -8.68 -28.79
N LYS A 68 7.23 -8.81 -28.65
CA LYS A 68 8.02 -9.85 -29.33
C LYS A 68 7.56 -11.27 -29.01
N VAL A 69 7.26 -11.54 -27.75
CA VAL A 69 6.72 -12.82 -27.28
C VAL A 69 5.47 -13.23 -28.07
N PHE A 70 4.57 -12.30 -28.36
CA PHE A 70 3.36 -12.60 -29.12
C PHE A 70 3.60 -12.61 -30.62
N SER A 71 4.40 -11.68 -31.15
CA SER A 71 4.68 -11.60 -32.59
C SER A 71 5.49 -12.80 -33.11
N GLU A 72 6.35 -13.38 -32.28
CA GLU A 72 7.16 -14.56 -32.62
C GLU A 72 6.45 -15.89 -32.30
N GLY A 73 5.17 -15.85 -31.90
CA GLY A 73 4.37 -17.05 -31.66
C GLY A 73 4.64 -17.76 -30.33
N HIS A 74 5.32 -17.10 -29.38
CA HIS A 74 5.66 -17.65 -28.06
C HIS A 74 4.59 -17.40 -26.97
N GLY A 75 3.38 -17.00 -27.36
CA GLY A 75 2.29 -16.66 -26.43
C GLY A 75 1.88 -17.80 -25.49
N GLN A 76 1.99 -19.07 -25.91
CA GLN A 76 1.70 -20.21 -25.04
C GLN A 76 2.71 -20.34 -23.90
N THR A 77 4.00 -20.11 -24.18
CA THR A 77 5.05 -20.10 -23.16
C THR A 77 4.83 -18.97 -22.17
N PHE A 78 4.48 -17.77 -22.67
CA PHE A 78 4.09 -16.64 -21.82
C PHE A 78 2.95 -16.98 -20.87
N TRP A 79 1.86 -17.55 -21.38
CA TRP A 79 0.70 -17.85 -20.57
C TRP A 79 1.04 -18.85 -19.44
N LYS A 80 1.83 -19.89 -19.75
CA LYS A 80 2.31 -20.84 -18.72
C LYS A 80 3.18 -20.15 -17.67
N THR A 81 4.16 -19.34 -18.09
CA THR A 81 5.03 -18.60 -17.16
C THR A 81 4.23 -17.62 -16.30
N TRP A 82 3.29 -16.89 -16.91
CA TRP A 82 2.42 -15.94 -16.25
C TRP A 82 1.48 -16.60 -15.24
N GLN A 83 0.92 -17.78 -15.55
CA GLN A 83 0.09 -18.54 -14.62
C GLN A 83 0.88 -18.98 -13.39
N ILE A 84 2.07 -19.58 -13.58
CA ILE A 84 2.93 -20.02 -12.48
C ILE A 84 3.32 -18.82 -11.60
N PHE A 85 3.76 -17.72 -12.22
CA PHE A 85 4.09 -16.48 -11.53
C PHE A 85 2.89 -15.97 -10.72
N SER A 86 1.70 -15.91 -11.32
CA SER A 86 0.50 -15.36 -10.68
C SER A 86 0.07 -16.16 -9.47
N VAL A 87 0.17 -17.50 -9.53
CA VAL A 87 -0.13 -18.38 -8.38
C VAL A 87 0.85 -18.11 -7.23
N ILE A 88 2.15 -18.05 -7.52
CA ILE A 88 3.19 -17.78 -6.52
C ILE A 88 3.01 -16.38 -5.92
N TYR A 89 2.81 -15.38 -6.77
CA TYR A 89 2.59 -13.99 -6.34
C TYR A 89 1.36 -13.88 -5.44
N LEU A 90 0.25 -14.52 -5.82
CA LEU A 90 -0.98 -14.53 -5.03
C LEU A 90 -0.76 -15.18 -3.66
N ALA A 91 -0.01 -16.29 -3.59
CA ALA A 91 0.33 -16.92 -2.31
C ALA A 91 1.09 -15.96 -1.40
N PHE A 92 2.11 -15.25 -1.91
CA PHE A 92 2.84 -14.25 -1.13
C PHE A 92 1.96 -13.05 -0.73
N ALA A 93 1.10 -12.57 -1.63
CA ALA A 93 0.16 -11.49 -1.32
C ALA A 93 -0.80 -11.88 -0.20
N ILE A 94 -1.34 -13.11 -0.21
CA ILE A 94 -2.20 -13.64 0.85
C ILE A 94 -1.43 -13.71 2.18
N ILE A 95 -0.21 -14.22 2.19
CA ILE A 95 0.64 -14.28 3.39
C ILE A 95 0.88 -12.86 3.94
N GLY A 96 1.19 -11.90 3.07
CA GLY A 96 1.36 -10.49 3.43
C GLY A 96 0.12 -9.90 4.07
N ILE A 97 -1.06 -10.12 3.49
CA ILE A 97 -2.35 -9.66 4.04
C ILE A 97 -2.61 -10.31 5.41
N ILE A 98 -2.39 -11.61 5.55
CA ILE A 98 -2.58 -12.33 6.81
C ILE A 98 -1.71 -11.74 7.91
N LYS A 99 -0.44 -11.43 7.60
CA LYS A 99 0.55 -10.87 8.55
C LYS A 99 0.30 -9.39 8.86
N ALA A 100 -0.33 -8.65 7.94
CA ALA A 100 -0.71 -7.24 8.13
C ALA A 100 -2.02 -7.05 8.91
N ARG A 101 -2.71 -8.12 9.32
CA ARG A 101 -3.95 -8.01 10.11
C ARG A 101 -3.68 -7.36 11.48
N PRO A 102 -4.58 -6.48 11.96
CA PRO A 102 -4.45 -5.87 13.27
C PRO A 102 -4.51 -6.94 14.36
N LYS A 103 -3.50 -6.96 15.25
CA LYS A 103 -3.37 -7.98 16.32
C LYS A 103 -4.40 -7.77 17.44
N HIS A 104 -4.77 -6.51 17.69
CA HIS A 104 -5.81 -6.13 18.66
C HIS A 104 -6.68 -4.98 18.14
N GLU A 105 -7.80 -4.74 18.82
CA GLU A 105 -8.81 -3.76 18.43
C GLU A 105 -8.30 -2.31 18.37
N TYR A 106 -7.33 -2.01 19.24
CA TYR A 106 -6.69 -0.71 19.40
C TYR A 106 -5.45 -0.49 18.49
N THR A 107 -5.24 -1.34 17.48
CA THR A 107 -4.08 -1.19 16.58
C THR A 107 -4.28 0.06 15.72
N ASP A 108 -3.29 0.96 15.72
CA ASP A 108 -3.34 2.29 15.08
C ASP A 108 -4.47 3.20 15.58
N ILE A 109 -4.87 3.02 16.84
CA ILE A 109 -5.60 4.03 17.59
C ILE A 109 -4.53 4.80 18.37
N GLU A 110 -4.33 6.07 18.05
CA GLU A 110 -3.44 6.93 18.82
C GLU A 110 -4.02 7.07 20.23
N HIS A 111 -3.25 6.68 21.24
CA HIS A 111 -3.66 6.85 22.65
C HIS A 111 -3.29 8.27 23.12
N GLY A 112 -3.66 9.26 22.31
CA GLY A 112 -3.47 10.67 22.63
C GLY A 112 -4.61 11.16 23.50
N SER A 113 -4.29 11.72 24.67
CA SER A 113 -5.26 12.39 25.55
C SER A 113 -5.97 13.59 24.89
N SER A 114 -5.48 14.05 23.74
CA SER A 114 -6.08 15.12 22.94
C SER A 114 -7.44 14.71 22.34
N ASP A 115 -7.58 13.47 21.84
CA ASP A 115 -8.86 13.00 21.26
C ASP A 115 -9.91 12.74 22.36
N TRP A 116 -9.47 12.49 23.60
CA TRP A 116 -10.36 12.46 24.78
C TRP A 116 -10.85 13.85 25.21
N SER A 117 -10.23 14.92 24.71
CA SER A 117 -10.67 16.28 24.99
C SER A 117 -11.73 16.76 24.00
N GLU A 118 -11.87 16.14 22.83
CA GLU A 118 -12.96 16.44 21.89
C GLU A 118 -14.30 15.92 22.45
N GLY A 119 -15.15 16.83 22.90
CA GLY A 119 -16.46 16.52 23.49
C GLY A 119 -16.45 16.01 24.94
N GLY A 120 -15.27 15.86 25.55
CA GLY A 120 -15.05 15.48 26.95
C GLY A 120 -14.73 16.67 27.86
N GLU A 121 -13.47 16.79 28.27
CA GLU A 121 -12.96 17.88 29.13
C GLU A 121 -12.72 19.21 28.40
N GLN A 122 -13.00 19.31 27.09
CA GLN A 122 -13.28 20.61 26.50
C GLN A 122 -14.35 21.27 27.36
N TYR A 123 -14.05 22.45 27.91
CA TYR A 123 -15.02 23.15 28.72
C TYR A 123 -16.35 23.20 27.93
N LYS A 124 -17.43 22.63 28.48
CA LYS A 124 -18.81 22.82 27.95
C LYS A 124 -19.16 24.30 27.73
N VAL A 125 -18.35 25.19 28.29
CA VAL A 125 -18.44 26.64 28.32
C VAL A 125 -17.80 27.33 27.10
N LEU A 126 -17.15 26.60 26.18
CA LEU A 126 -16.58 27.20 24.96
C LEU A 126 -17.70 27.49 23.92
N SER A 127 -18.56 28.47 24.18
CA SER A 127 -19.58 28.90 23.22
C SER A 127 -18.95 29.74 22.11
N LYS A 128 -19.14 29.33 20.85
CA LYS A 128 -18.74 30.10 19.65
C LYS A 128 -19.26 31.54 19.62
N ASN A 129 -20.35 31.82 20.35
CA ASN A 129 -21.01 33.13 20.39
C ASN A 129 -20.59 33.98 21.59
N LYS A 130 -19.84 33.43 22.57
CA LYS A 130 -19.54 34.10 23.85
C LYS A 130 -18.08 33.97 24.32
N GLY A 131 -17.19 33.38 23.50
CA GLY A 131 -15.78 33.16 23.86
C GLY A 131 -14.77 33.73 22.87
N ILE A 132 -13.52 33.87 23.31
CA ILE A 132 -12.38 34.28 22.48
C ILE A 132 -11.80 33.04 21.78
N ILE A 133 -11.59 33.11 20.47
CA ILE A 133 -11.08 31.97 19.68
C ILE A 133 -9.64 31.62 20.11
N LEU A 134 -9.42 30.36 20.53
CA LEU A 134 -8.11 29.81 20.90
C LEU A 134 -7.52 28.93 19.80
N ALA A 135 -8.35 28.05 19.24
CA ALA A 135 -8.04 27.15 18.15
C ALA A 135 -9.33 26.82 17.39
N GLN A 136 -9.25 26.03 16.33
CA GLN A 136 -10.44 25.55 15.62
C GLN A 136 -11.39 24.87 16.62
N ASP A 137 -12.62 25.37 16.68
CA ASP A 137 -13.70 24.92 17.57
C ASP A 137 -13.41 24.97 19.08
N ASN A 138 -12.43 25.79 19.50
CA ASN A 138 -12.07 26.02 20.90
C ASN A 138 -12.13 27.51 21.26
N TYR A 139 -12.91 27.88 22.28
CA TYR A 139 -13.25 29.28 22.60
C TYR A 139 -13.13 29.62 24.09
N LEU A 140 -12.12 30.38 24.52
CA LEU A 140 -11.95 30.78 25.92
C LEU A 140 -13.20 31.52 26.46
N PRO A 141 -13.79 31.08 27.59
CA PRO A 141 -14.96 31.73 28.17
C PRO A 141 -14.54 33.02 28.89
N ILE A 142 -15.26 34.10 28.62
CA ILE A 142 -14.97 35.44 29.15
C ILE A 142 -15.58 35.64 30.55
N ASP A 143 -16.60 34.84 30.87
CA ASP A 143 -17.40 34.91 32.09
C ASP A 143 -17.02 33.85 33.15
N LYS A 144 -15.89 33.16 32.98
CA LYS A 144 -15.41 32.16 33.94
C LYS A 144 -14.84 32.83 35.19
N ARG A 145 -15.35 32.45 36.37
CA ARG A 145 -14.73 32.79 37.66
C ARG A 145 -13.40 32.04 37.83
N GLY A 146 -12.34 32.75 38.18
CA GLY A 146 -11.00 32.20 38.43
C GLY A 146 -9.97 32.62 37.38
N ASN A 147 -8.81 31.98 37.39
CA ASN A 147 -7.74 32.28 36.43
C ASN A 147 -8.14 31.84 35.01
N VAL A 148 -8.06 32.76 34.05
CA VAL A 148 -8.34 32.57 32.61
C VAL A 148 -7.11 32.77 31.74
N ASN A 149 -5.91 32.84 32.34
CA ASN A 149 -4.67 32.99 31.59
C ASN A 149 -4.45 31.80 30.65
N VAL A 150 -4.00 32.11 29.43
CA VAL A 150 -3.69 31.13 28.39
C VAL A 150 -2.19 31.14 28.14
N LEU A 151 -1.55 29.97 28.24
CA LEU A 151 -0.18 29.78 27.77
C LEU A 151 -0.22 29.30 26.32
N VAL A 152 0.31 30.12 25.41
CA VAL A 152 0.49 29.74 24.02
C VAL A 152 1.92 29.26 23.83
N VAL A 153 2.10 27.96 23.59
CA VAL A 153 3.41 27.38 23.27
C VAL A 153 3.52 27.24 21.74
N GLY A 154 4.24 28.16 21.11
CA GLY A 154 4.55 28.09 19.68
C GLY A 154 5.77 27.20 19.44
N ARG A 155 5.68 26.28 18.48
CA ARG A 155 6.84 25.55 17.95
C ARG A 155 7.32 26.23 16.67
N PHE A 156 8.44 26.93 16.75
CA PHE A 156 9.10 27.48 15.56
C PHE A 156 9.85 26.34 14.85
N TRP A 157 9.47 26.07 13.60
CA TRP A 157 10.22 25.19 12.71
C TRP A 157 11.18 26.03 11.89
N PHE A 158 12.49 25.84 12.10
CA PHE A 158 13.50 26.27 11.13
C PHE A 158 13.73 25.10 10.17
N TRP A 159 13.63 25.39 8.88
CA TRP A 159 14.02 24.50 7.78
C TRP A 159 15.47 24.78 7.41
#